data_AF-A0A3C1EQ22-F1
#
_entry.id   AF-A0A3C1EQ22-F1
#
_cell.length_a   1.000
_cell.length_b   1.000
_cell.length_c   1.000
_cell.angle_alpha   90.00
_cell.angle_beta   90.00
_cell.angle_gamma   90.00
#
_symmetry.space_group_name_H-M   'P 1'
#
loop_
_entity.id
_entity.type
_entity.pdbx_description
1 polymer ?
#
loop_
_entity_poly.entity_id
_entity_poly.type
_entity_poly.pdbx_seq_one_letter_code
_entity_poly.pdbx_strand_id
1 'polypeptide(L)'
;MMNYMLALLAALCLAPAKAQDEYGAKGIYPVYETSGQWVIFDKSPKKAKPKQASPLSPGSRFLVVGSKGSQLFTVTRSSAAFGGACRKRRPITLRTAILDGPRRAVGAPIIGIRVRPDFSLKGSRAKFIALKNEVNEDVYGRLGGAIKDATIRDVKSGAFRFRPDDSPGPMFLQDPNPDQIQVKIDFAARLQVRGLAEGFVLVAGSQVSSTFRRCLLLADGDKLVADGVEMQHALMAETGLLRFVAYDPGGQGNPLLLAYTPQAPLWGDERWGFALRGTGPRLFLADAMDPRCREGF
;
A
#
# COMPACT_ATOMS: atom_id res chain seq x y z
N MET A 1 -20.47 22.73 0.87
CA MET A 1 -19.86 21.73 1.78
C MET A 1 -19.23 20.54 1.02
N MET A 2 -18.64 20.74 -0.17
CA MET A 2 -18.19 19.65 -1.07
C MET A 2 -16.72 19.77 -1.53
N ASN A 3 -15.89 20.58 -0.86
CA ASN A 3 -14.59 20.99 -1.43
C ASN A 3 -13.33 20.36 -0.78
N TYR A 4 -13.40 19.75 0.42
CA TYR A 4 -12.18 19.27 1.11
C TYR A 4 -11.90 17.76 0.97
N MET A 5 -12.92 16.92 0.78
CA MET A 5 -12.71 15.52 0.40
C MET A 5 -12.13 15.45 -1.02
N LEU A 6 -12.56 16.35 -1.90
CA LEU A 6 -11.96 16.61 -3.21
C LEU A 6 -10.53 17.15 -3.10
N ALA A 7 -10.20 17.98 -2.11
CA ALA A 7 -8.82 18.45 -1.89
C ALA A 7 -7.87 17.33 -1.38
N LEU A 8 -8.36 16.41 -0.53
CA LEU A 8 -7.59 15.23 -0.12
C LEU A 8 -7.39 14.24 -1.31
N LEU A 9 -8.42 14.12 -2.16
CA LEU A 9 -8.36 13.37 -3.42
C LEU A 9 -7.43 14.03 -4.45
N ALA A 10 -7.39 15.37 -4.52
CA ALA A 10 -6.52 16.12 -5.42
C ALA A 10 -5.05 16.13 -4.97
N ALA A 11 -4.78 16.10 -3.64
CA ALA A 11 -3.42 15.93 -3.11
C ALA A 11 -2.84 14.53 -3.42
N LEU A 12 -3.70 13.55 -3.67
CA LEU A 12 -3.31 12.24 -4.20
C LEU A 12 -3.09 12.24 -5.72
N CYS A 13 -3.16 13.39 -6.42
CA CYS A 13 -2.99 13.50 -7.88
C CYS A 13 -1.61 14.01 -8.35
N LEU A 14 -0.69 14.45 -7.48
CA LEU A 14 0.63 15.00 -7.90
C LEU A 14 1.81 14.03 -7.66
N ALA A 15 2.36 13.43 -8.73
CA ALA A 15 3.69 12.78 -8.91
C ALA A 15 4.21 11.73 -7.86
N PRO A 16 5.17 10.83 -8.23
CA PRO A 16 5.61 9.74 -7.35
C PRO A 16 6.64 10.25 -6.35
N ALA A 17 6.16 10.86 -5.27
CA ALA A 17 6.98 11.00 -4.08
C ALA A 17 7.20 9.62 -3.45
N LYS A 18 8.40 9.36 -2.91
CA LYS A 18 8.77 8.10 -2.26
C LYS A 18 7.71 7.75 -1.21
N ALA A 19 6.79 6.83 -1.55
CA ALA A 19 5.65 6.48 -0.70
C ALA A 19 6.05 5.91 0.67
N GLN A 20 7.34 5.60 0.84
CA GLN A 20 7.97 5.11 2.06
C GLN A 20 8.33 6.24 3.05
N ASP A 21 8.51 7.49 2.60
CA ASP A 21 9.06 8.58 3.44
C ASP A 21 8.05 9.74 3.72
N GLU A 22 6.91 9.80 3.02
CA GLU A 22 6.01 10.98 3.01
C GLU A 22 4.55 10.72 3.42
N TYR A 23 4.18 9.51 3.84
CA TYR A 23 2.78 9.22 4.19
C TYR A 23 2.25 10.13 5.32
N GLY A 24 3.11 10.47 6.30
CA GLY A 24 2.77 11.38 7.39
C GLY A 24 2.42 12.80 6.93
N ALA A 25 2.97 13.27 5.81
CA ALA A 25 2.63 14.58 5.24
C ALA A 25 1.21 14.63 4.66
N LYS A 26 0.64 13.47 4.31
CA LYS A 26 -0.72 13.32 3.75
C LYS A 26 -1.77 12.99 4.82
N GLY A 27 -1.35 12.92 6.10
CA GLY A 27 -2.22 12.54 7.21
C GLY A 27 -2.65 11.07 7.19
N ILE A 28 -1.93 10.21 6.46
CA ILE A 28 -2.18 8.77 6.42
C ILE A 28 -0.99 8.07 7.05
N TYR A 29 -1.26 7.15 7.98
CA TYR A 29 -0.21 6.48 8.74
C TYR A 29 -0.46 4.99 8.78
N PRO A 30 0.57 4.15 8.72
CA PRO A 30 0.44 2.74 9.08
C PRO A 30 0.11 2.63 10.57
N VAL A 31 -0.82 1.74 10.93
CA VAL A 31 -1.21 1.47 12.32
C VAL A 31 -0.84 0.04 12.66
N TYR A 32 -0.02 -0.13 13.69
CA TYR A 32 0.47 -1.42 14.15
C TYR A 32 -0.16 -1.79 15.49
N GLU A 33 -0.27 -3.08 15.75
CA GLU A 33 -0.53 -3.57 17.10
C GLU A 33 0.79 -3.92 17.77
N THR A 34 0.97 -3.45 19.00
CA THR A 34 2.21 -3.63 19.76
C THR A 34 1.85 -3.81 21.23
N SER A 35 2.10 -4.99 21.79
CA SER A 35 1.85 -5.30 23.21
C SER A 35 0.42 -4.94 23.66
N GLY A 36 -0.57 -5.25 22.81
CA GLY A 36 -1.97 -4.90 23.06
C GLY A 36 -2.29 -3.40 22.96
N GLN A 37 -1.44 -2.59 22.34
CA GLN A 37 -1.71 -1.17 22.03
C GLN A 37 -1.68 -0.93 20.53
N TRP A 38 -2.52 -0.03 20.05
CA TRP A 38 -2.49 0.38 18.64
C TRP A 38 -1.64 1.63 18.51
N VAL A 39 -0.64 1.58 17.62
CA VAL A 39 0.42 2.58 17.56
C VAL A 39 0.58 3.07 16.12
N ILE A 40 0.68 4.39 15.98
CA ILE A 40 1.13 5.05 14.74
C ILE A 40 2.60 5.44 14.91
N PHE A 41 3.40 5.18 13.87
CA PHE A 41 4.74 5.72 13.74
C PHE A 41 4.76 6.82 12.67
N ASP A 42 5.28 7.99 13.01
CA ASP A 42 5.55 9.06 12.05
C ASP A 42 7.03 9.00 11.64
N LYS A 43 7.26 8.49 10.43
CA LYS A 43 8.59 8.38 9.81
C LYS A 43 9.08 9.67 9.16
N SER A 44 8.28 10.74 9.11
CA SER A 44 8.70 12.01 8.52
C SER A 44 9.73 12.71 9.43
N PRO A 45 11.05 12.67 9.11
CA PRO A 45 12.08 13.08 10.07
C PRO A 45 12.27 14.60 10.13
N LYS A 46 11.63 15.39 9.25
CA LYS A 46 11.97 16.81 9.06
C LYS A 46 10.76 17.68 8.69
N LYS A 47 10.66 18.79 9.43
CA LYS A 47 9.85 20.00 9.16
C LYS A 47 8.33 19.90 9.42
N ALA A 48 7.94 19.59 10.66
CA ALA A 48 6.77 20.32 11.16
C ALA A 48 7.16 21.80 11.26
N LYS A 49 6.50 22.69 10.51
CA LYS A 49 6.66 24.13 10.71
C LYS A 49 6.32 24.42 12.19
N PRO A 50 7.05 25.29 12.91
CA PRO A 50 6.88 25.51 14.35
C PRO A 50 5.45 25.88 14.80
N LYS A 51 4.59 26.33 13.88
CA LYS A 51 3.21 26.74 14.13
C LYS A 51 2.15 25.67 13.82
N GLN A 52 2.52 24.49 13.33
CA GLN A 52 1.57 23.44 13.00
C GLN A 52 1.59 22.39 14.11
N ALA A 53 0.49 22.30 14.87
CA ALA A 53 0.32 21.25 15.87
C ALA A 53 0.59 19.89 15.23
N SER A 54 1.46 19.10 15.88
CA SER A 54 1.85 17.79 15.38
C SER A 54 0.59 16.98 15.09
N PRO A 55 0.51 16.29 13.93
CA PRO A 55 -0.64 15.44 13.61
C PRO A 55 -0.86 14.32 14.64
N LEU A 56 0.18 14.01 15.40
CA LEU A 56 0.18 13.02 16.47
C LEU A 56 0.06 13.66 17.87
N SER A 57 -0.53 14.85 18.04
CA SER A 57 -0.73 15.40 19.39
C SER A 57 -1.86 14.65 20.12
N PRO A 58 -1.82 14.51 21.47
CA PRO A 58 -2.96 14.02 22.25
C PRO A 58 -4.25 14.75 21.88
N GLY A 59 -5.36 14.00 21.83
CA GLY A 59 -6.67 14.49 21.37
C GLY A 59 -6.86 14.51 19.85
N SER A 60 -5.81 14.29 19.05
CA SER A 60 -5.96 14.16 17.59
C SER A 60 -6.79 12.94 17.23
N ARG A 61 -7.69 13.08 16.25
CA ARG A 61 -8.62 12.03 15.82
C ARG A 61 -8.16 11.36 14.52
N PHE A 62 -8.30 10.04 14.49
CA PHE A 62 -7.95 9.20 13.35
C PHE A 62 -9.11 8.28 13.00
N LEU A 63 -9.43 8.18 11.71
CA LEU A 63 -10.20 7.07 11.18
C LEU A 63 -9.26 5.90 10.93
N VAL A 64 -9.33 4.88 11.77
CA VAL A 64 -8.56 3.65 11.59
C VAL A 64 -9.35 2.71 10.69
N VAL A 65 -8.70 2.24 9.63
CA VAL A 65 -9.21 1.22 8.71
C VAL A 65 -8.43 -0.07 8.97
N GLY A 66 -9.16 -1.16 9.19
CA GLY A 66 -8.59 -2.47 9.51
C GLY A 66 -9.16 -3.59 8.65
N SER A 67 -8.98 -4.82 9.10
CA SER A 67 -9.37 -6.03 8.36
C SER A 67 -10.88 -6.30 8.29
N LYS A 68 -11.69 -5.67 9.16
CA LYS A 68 -13.14 -5.89 9.24
C LYS A 68 -13.98 -4.64 9.00
N GLY A 69 -13.39 -3.46 9.16
CA GLY A 69 -14.12 -2.21 9.06
C GLY A 69 -13.25 -1.01 9.43
N SER A 70 -13.92 0.11 9.72
CA SER A 70 -13.27 1.34 10.14
C SER A 70 -13.99 2.02 11.30
N GLN A 71 -13.23 2.65 12.20
CA GLN A 71 -13.74 3.35 13.37
C GLN A 71 -12.86 4.55 13.74
N LEU A 72 -13.42 5.43 14.58
CA LEU A 72 -12.70 6.61 15.07
C LEU A 72 -11.91 6.29 16.34
N PHE A 73 -10.66 6.69 16.33
CA PHE A 73 -9.71 6.59 17.43
C PHE A 73 -9.18 7.97 17.77
N THR A 74 -8.72 8.11 19.01
CA THR A 74 -8.08 9.33 19.51
C THR A 74 -6.67 9.00 19.95
N VAL A 75 -5.73 9.92 19.70
CA VAL A 75 -4.39 9.84 20.28
C VAL A 75 -4.48 10.12 21.77
N THR A 76 -4.07 9.15 22.60
CA THR A 76 -4.04 9.32 24.06
C THR A 76 -2.69 9.85 24.53
N ARG A 77 -1.61 9.31 23.98
CA ARG A 77 -0.24 9.65 24.34
C ARG A 77 0.65 9.63 23.11
N SER A 78 1.67 10.49 23.13
CA SER A 78 2.69 10.53 22.10
C SER A 78 4.08 10.58 22.73
N SER A 79 5.02 9.89 22.11
CA SER A 79 6.37 9.72 22.61
C SER A 79 7.40 9.74 21.49
N ALA A 80 8.64 10.04 21.83
CA ALA A 80 9.76 9.66 20.97
C ALA A 80 9.90 8.12 21.04
N ALA A 81 10.15 7.50 19.90
CA ALA A 81 10.52 6.09 19.82
C ALA A 81 11.68 5.94 18.84
N PHE A 82 12.25 4.74 18.78
CA PHE A 82 13.20 4.38 17.74
C PHE A 82 12.47 3.54 16.69
N GLY A 83 12.65 3.91 15.43
CA GLY A 83 12.03 3.21 14.31
C GLY A 83 12.68 1.88 14.00
N GLY A 84 11.92 0.99 13.36
CA GLY A 84 12.40 -0.29 12.85
C GLY A 84 13.37 -0.20 11.67
N ALA A 85 14.02 0.95 11.45
CA ALA A 85 14.94 1.17 10.35
C ALA A 85 16.16 1.96 10.84
N CYS A 86 17.36 1.54 10.40
CA CYS A 86 18.60 2.22 10.70
C CYS A 86 19.03 3.13 9.54
N ARG A 87 19.48 4.35 9.86
CA ARG A 87 20.20 5.21 8.92
C ARG A 87 21.65 5.30 9.36
N LYS A 88 22.59 4.91 8.49
CA LYS A 88 24.03 4.86 8.83
C LYS A 88 24.32 4.07 10.11
N ARG A 89 23.68 2.90 10.27
CA ARG A 89 23.79 2.02 11.47
C ARG A 89 23.34 2.68 12.79
N ARG A 90 22.55 3.77 12.73
CA ARG A 90 21.91 4.37 13.91
C ARG A 90 20.39 4.25 13.78
N PRO A 91 19.67 3.97 14.89
CA PRO A 91 18.21 3.97 14.87
C PRO A 91 17.68 5.34 14.46
N ILE A 92 16.66 5.36 13.63
CA ILE A 92 15.97 6.62 13.30
C ILE A 92 15.04 6.94 14.47
N THR A 93 15.20 8.09 15.11
CA THR A 93 14.22 8.56 16.10
C THR A 93 12.93 8.95 15.40
N LEU A 94 11.84 8.30 15.79
CA LEU A 94 10.49 8.52 15.28
C LEU A 94 9.60 9.12 16.35
N ARG A 95 8.49 9.74 15.92
CA ARG A 95 7.38 10.02 16.84
C ARG A 95 6.39 8.86 16.79
N THR A 96 5.95 8.44 17.97
CA THR A 96 4.90 7.45 18.14
C THR A 96 3.68 8.05 18.79
N ALA A 97 2.52 7.52 18.48
CA ALA A 97 1.26 7.85 19.13
C ALA A 97 0.46 6.58 19.42
N ILE A 98 -0.05 6.49 20.65
CA ILE A 98 -0.97 5.44 21.07
C ILE A 98 -2.39 5.87 20.71
N LEU A 99 -3.12 4.99 20.03
CA LEU A 99 -4.51 5.15 19.66
C LEU A 99 -5.42 4.42 20.65
N ASP A 100 -6.49 5.11 21.06
CA ASP A 100 -7.58 4.53 21.82
C ASP A 100 -8.92 4.64 21.08
N GLY A 101 -9.73 3.59 21.16
CA GLY A 101 -10.96 3.44 20.38
C GLY A 101 -11.42 1.99 20.21
N PRO A 102 -12.54 1.76 19.49
CA PRO A 102 -13.22 0.47 19.43
C PRO A 102 -12.54 -0.49 18.43
N ARG A 103 -11.69 -1.38 18.95
CA ARG A 103 -10.86 -2.30 18.14
C ARG A 103 -11.65 -3.46 17.50
N ARG A 104 -12.65 -4.00 18.20
CA ARG A 104 -13.40 -5.19 17.74
C ARG A 104 -14.07 -5.00 16.38
N ALA A 105 -14.61 -3.83 16.12
CA ALA A 105 -15.29 -3.49 14.85
C ALA A 105 -14.32 -3.24 13.69
N VAL A 106 -13.04 -3.01 13.98
CA VAL A 106 -12.00 -2.74 12.98
C VAL A 106 -11.22 -4.00 12.61
N GLY A 107 -11.04 -4.93 13.56
CA GLY A 107 -10.19 -6.11 13.35
C GLY A 107 -8.71 -5.75 13.46
N ALA A 108 -7.86 -6.36 12.62
CA ALA A 108 -6.43 -6.05 12.58
C ALA A 108 -6.23 -4.64 11.98
N PRO A 109 -5.51 -3.73 12.63
CA PRO A 109 -5.35 -2.36 12.13
C PRO A 109 -4.36 -2.32 10.96
N ILE A 110 -4.69 -1.53 9.94
CA ILE A 110 -3.86 -1.39 8.73
C ILE A 110 -3.37 0.05 8.61
N ILE A 111 -4.30 1.01 8.46
CA ILE A 111 -3.97 2.43 8.35
C ILE A 111 -4.82 3.30 9.28
N GLY A 112 -4.31 4.48 9.60
CA GLY A 112 -4.99 5.56 10.28
C GLY A 112 -4.99 6.80 9.40
N ILE A 113 -6.15 7.39 9.18
CA ILE A 113 -6.32 8.62 8.41
C ILE A 113 -6.68 9.73 9.39
N ARG A 114 -5.86 10.77 9.48
CA ARG A 114 -6.16 11.93 10.33
C ARG A 114 -7.44 12.59 9.85
N VAL A 115 -8.36 12.82 10.77
CA VAL A 115 -9.63 13.49 10.49
C VAL A 115 -9.77 14.76 11.33
N ARG A 116 -10.69 15.63 10.91
CA ARG A 116 -11.01 16.84 11.66
C ARG A 116 -11.74 16.50 12.97
N PRO A 117 -11.69 17.39 13.98
CA PRO A 117 -12.38 17.17 15.25
C PRO A 117 -13.89 16.96 15.13
N ASP A 118 -14.53 17.54 14.11
CA ASP A 118 -15.97 17.45 13.81
C ASP A 118 -16.35 16.23 12.95
N PHE A 119 -15.38 15.43 12.49
CA PHE A 119 -15.65 14.28 11.64
C PHE A 119 -16.49 13.21 12.38
N SER A 120 -17.47 12.67 11.68
CA SER A 120 -18.34 11.61 12.16
C SER A 120 -18.53 10.54 11.08
N LEU A 121 -18.67 9.30 11.52
CA LEU A 121 -19.05 8.18 10.67
C LEU A 121 -20.56 8.09 10.46
N LYS A 122 -21.37 8.85 11.21
CA LYS A 122 -22.82 8.86 11.08
C LYS A 122 -23.20 9.37 9.68
N GLY A 123 -23.95 8.57 8.94
CA GLY A 123 -24.34 8.88 7.55
C GLY A 123 -23.23 8.65 6.51
N SER A 124 -22.10 8.04 6.91
CA SER A 124 -21.06 7.65 5.97
C SER A 124 -21.59 6.64 4.95
N ARG A 125 -21.24 6.84 3.68
CA ARG A 125 -21.51 5.89 2.58
C ARG A 125 -20.32 4.98 2.30
N ALA A 126 -19.35 4.95 3.22
CA ALA A 126 -18.14 4.18 3.02
C ALA A 126 -18.47 2.70 2.87
N LYS A 127 -17.82 2.04 1.90
CA LYS A 127 -17.94 0.60 1.68
C LYS A 127 -16.65 -0.08 2.11
N PHE A 128 -16.81 -1.27 2.67
CA PHE A 128 -15.70 -2.10 3.12
C PHE A 128 -15.86 -3.49 2.51
N ILE A 129 -14.79 -4.00 1.89
CA ILE A 129 -14.79 -5.30 1.25
C ILE A 129 -13.47 -6.00 1.58
N ALA A 130 -13.53 -7.13 2.27
CA ALA A 130 -12.39 -8.05 2.36
C ALA A 130 -12.31 -8.82 1.03
N LEU A 131 -11.19 -8.67 0.32
CA LEU A 131 -11.04 -9.28 -0.99
C LEU A 131 -10.54 -10.72 -0.84
N LYS A 132 -11.21 -11.64 -1.53
CA LYS A 132 -10.79 -13.04 -1.63
C LYS A 132 -9.88 -13.18 -2.84
N ASN A 133 -8.88 -14.05 -2.73
CA ASN A 133 -8.04 -14.36 -3.85
C ASN A 133 -8.80 -15.26 -4.83
N GLU A 134 -8.93 -14.82 -6.07
CA GLU A 134 -9.63 -15.48 -7.17
C GLU A 134 -8.65 -15.98 -8.25
N VAL A 135 -7.36 -16.08 -7.95
CA VAL A 135 -6.36 -16.64 -8.89
C VAL A 135 -6.72 -18.08 -9.22
N ASN A 136 -6.88 -18.34 -10.53
CA ASN A 136 -7.12 -19.64 -11.14
C ASN A 136 -6.60 -19.63 -12.59
N GLU A 137 -6.68 -20.77 -13.28
CA GLU A 137 -6.23 -20.90 -14.67
C GLU A 137 -6.91 -19.90 -15.63
N ASP A 138 -8.18 -19.59 -15.43
CA ASP A 138 -8.90 -18.62 -16.27
C ASP A 138 -8.29 -17.21 -16.17
N VAL A 139 -7.85 -16.81 -14.98
CA VAL A 139 -7.15 -15.53 -14.77
C VAL A 139 -5.81 -15.53 -15.52
N TYR A 140 -5.07 -16.64 -15.49
CA TYR A 140 -3.83 -16.78 -16.25
C TYR A 140 -4.07 -16.74 -17.76
N GLY A 141 -5.07 -17.45 -18.27
CA GLY A 141 -5.44 -17.44 -19.68
C GLY A 141 -5.87 -16.05 -20.17
N ARG A 142 -6.62 -15.32 -19.34
CA ARG A 142 -7.13 -13.98 -19.69
C ARG A 142 -6.08 -12.88 -19.63
N LEU A 143 -5.22 -12.88 -18.61
CA LEU A 143 -4.33 -11.74 -18.32
C LEU A 143 -2.84 -12.04 -18.46
N GLY A 144 -2.44 -13.32 -18.56
CA GLY A 144 -1.04 -13.72 -18.66
C GLY A 144 -0.31 -13.09 -19.85
N GLY A 145 -0.94 -13.09 -21.03
CA GLY A 145 -0.40 -12.42 -22.22
C GLY A 145 -0.21 -10.92 -22.01
N ALA A 146 -1.24 -10.23 -21.50
CA ALA A 146 -1.17 -8.79 -21.25
C ALA A 146 -0.07 -8.40 -20.24
N ILE A 147 0.18 -9.25 -19.22
CA ILE A 147 1.26 -9.07 -18.24
C ILE A 147 2.63 -9.26 -18.88
N LYS A 148 2.80 -10.28 -19.74
CA LYS A 148 4.04 -10.48 -20.50
C LYS A 148 4.31 -9.29 -21.40
N ASP A 149 3.31 -8.82 -22.15
CA ASP A 149 3.43 -7.66 -23.03
C ASP A 149 3.81 -6.38 -22.26
N ALA A 150 3.21 -6.16 -21.09
CA ALA A 150 3.60 -5.07 -20.21
C ALA A 150 5.04 -5.19 -19.72
N THR A 151 5.46 -6.41 -19.37
CA THR A 151 6.85 -6.68 -18.94
C THR A 151 7.84 -6.37 -20.08
N ILE A 152 7.52 -6.75 -21.31
CA ILE A 152 8.34 -6.44 -22.50
C ILE A 152 8.45 -4.94 -22.70
N ARG A 153 7.35 -4.19 -22.60
CA ARG A 153 7.37 -2.72 -22.69
C ARG A 153 8.24 -2.10 -21.60
N ASP A 154 8.16 -2.63 -20.38
CA ASP A 154 8.96 -2.16 -19.26
C ASP A 154 10.46 -2.45 -19.45
N VAL A 155 10.81 -3.61 -20.03
CA VAL A 155 12.20 -3.95 -20.39
C VAL A 155 12.70 -2.99 -21.48
N LYS A 156 11.96 -2.82 -22.57
CA LYS A 156 12.35 -1.95 -23.70
C LYS A 156 12.49 -0.48 -23.31
N SER A 157 11.67 0.00 -22.37
CA SER A 157 11.73 1.38 -21.86
C SER A 157 12.74 1.60 -20.74
N GLY A 158 13.33 0.52 -20.19
CA GLY A 158 14.20 0.58 -19.01
C GLY A 158 13.48 0.78 -17.68
N ALA A 159 12.14 0.71 -17.66
CA ALA A 159 11.35 0.72 -16.43
C ALA A 159 11.54 -0.57 -15.61
N PHE A 160 11.82 -1.70 -16.26
CA PHE A 160 12.23 -2.95 -15.61
C PHE A 160 13.69 -2.87 -15.19
N ARG A 161 13.94 -2.64 -13.90
CA ARG A 161 15.29 -2.48 -13.35
C ARG A 161 15.91 -3.84 -13.03
N PHE A 162 16.86 -4.25 -13.87
CA PHE A 162 17.68 -5.43 -13.62
C PHE A 162 18.61 -5.22 -12.42
N ARG A 163 18.89 -6.31 -11.69
CA ARG A 163 19.91 -6.29 -10.64
C ARG A 163 21.30 -6.12 -11.27
N PRO A 164 22.27 -5.49 -10.58
CA PRO A 164 23.60 -5.28 -11.13
C PRO A 164 24.34 -6.57 -11.55
N ASP A 165 24.05 -7.68 -10.88
CA ASP A 165 24.57 -9.02 -11.16
C ASP A 165 23.78 -9.76 -12.26
N ASP A 166 22.61 -9.25 -12.64
CA ASP A 166 21.81 -9.76 -13.75
C ASP A 166 22.11 -8.93 -15.01
N SER A 167 22.98 -9.45 -15.87
CA SER A 167 23.26 -8.85 -17.18
C SER A 167 22.48 -9.61 -18.26
N PRO A 168 21.21 -9.26 -18.53
CA PRO A 168 20.54 -9.81 -19.70
C PRO A 168 21.36 -9.41 -20.94
N GLY A 169 21.68 -10.39 -21.79
CA GLY A 169 22.45 -10.13 -23.00
C GLY A 169 21.78 -9.05 -23.87
N PRO A 170 22.54 -8.23 -24.62
CA PRO A 170 21.99 -7.08 -25.35
C PRO A 170 20.91 -7.44 -26.38
N MET A 171 20.94 -8.66 -26.93
CA MET A 171 19.92 -9.18 -27.85
C MET A 171 18.54 -9.32 -27.16
N PHE A 172 18.54 -9.71 -25.88
CA PHE A 172 17.32 -9.86 -25.09
C PHE A 172 16.65 -8.51 -24.80
N LEU A 173 17.43 -7.45 -24.59
CA LEU A 173 16.90 -6.12 -24.27
C LEU A 173 16.23 -5.45 -25.48
N GLN A 174 16.71 -5.74 -26.69
CA GLN A 174 16.16 -5.18 -27.93
C GLN A 174 14.89 -5.91 -28.37
N ASP A 175 14.86 -7.23 -28.23
CA ASP A 175 13.68 -8.04 -28.55
C ASP A 175 13.45 -9.18 -27.54
N PRO A 176 12.82 -8.88 -26.39
CA PRO A 176 12.56 -9.88 -25.37
C PRO A 176 11.51 -10.88 -25.85
N ASN A 177 11.85 -12.18 -25.86
CA ASN A 177 10.90 -13.24 -26.21
C ASN A 177 9.87 -13.42 -25.06
N PRO A 178 8.55 -13.29 -25.31
CA PRO A 178 7.50 -13.53 -24.31
C PRO A 178 7.57 -14.89 -23.62
N ASP A 179 8.08 -15.93 -24.29
CA ASP A 179 8.18 -17.29 -23.75
C ASP A 179 9.28 -17.43 -22.69
N GLN A 180 10.25 -16.53 -22.69
CA GLN A 180 11.31 -16.48 -21.68
C GLN A 180 10.90 -15.71 -20.43
N ILE A 181 9.74 -15.05 -20.45
CA ILE A 181 9.19 -14.33 -19.32
C ILE A 181 8.28 -15.27 -18.53
N GLN A 182 8.69 -15.59 -17.31
CA GLN A 182 7.84 -16.35 -16.38
C GLN A 182 6.95 -15.37 -15.64
N VAL A 183 5.65 -15.69 -15.57
CA VAL A 183 4.65 -14.87 -14.88
C VAL A 183 4.01 -15.70 -13.77
N LYS A 184 3.84 -15.06 -12.62
CA LYS A 184 3.09 -15.60 -11.49
C LYS A 184 2.09 -14.56 -11.01
N ILE A 185 0.81 -14.91 -10.99
CA ILE A 185 -0.23 -14.05 -10.43
C ILE A 185 -0.47 -14.54 -9.01
N ASP A 186 0.00 -13.77 -8.02
CA ASP A 186 -0.10 -14.17 -6.61
C ASP A 186 -1.47 -13.84 -6.01
N PHE A 187 -2.07 -12.75 -6.48
CA PHE A 187 -3.37 -12.29 -6.04
C PHE A 187 -4.16 -11.72 -7.20
N ALA A 188 -5.46 -11.98 -7.21
CA ALA A 188 -6.38 -11.40 -8.16
C ALA A 188 -7.77 -11.30 -7.51
N ALA A 189 -8.48 -10.19 -7.73
CA ALA A 189 -9.84 -10.03 -7.24
C ALA A 189 -10.63 -9.03 -8.08
N ARG A 190 -11.93 -9.30 -8.25
CA ARG A 190 -12.88 -8.32 -8.77
C ARG A 190 -13.03 -7.16 -7.80
N LEU A 191 -13.00 -5.94 -8.33
CA LEU A 191 -13.22 -4.74 -7.54
C LEU A 191 -13.84 -3.64 -8.40
N GLN A 192 -14.97 -3.11 -7.94
CA GLN A 192 -15.60 -1.99 -8.61
C GLN A 192 -14.72 -0.74 -8.49
N VAL A 193 -14.23 -0.27 -9.63
CA VAL A 193 -13.49 0.99 -9.78
C VAL A 193 -14.24 1.87 -10.78
N ARG A 194 -14.50 3.11 -10.40
CA ARG A 194 -15.23 4.06 -11.23
C ARG A 194 -14.49 4.28 -12.54
N GLY A 195 -15.23 4.13 -13.65
CA GLY A 195 -14.70 4.27 -14.99
C GLY A 195 -14.22 2.96 -15.63
N LEU A 196 -14.21 1.85 -14.89
CA LEU A 196 -13.94 0.52 -15.43
C LEU A 196 -15.24 -0.29 -15.48
N ALA A 197 -15.43 -1.05 -16.56
CA ALA A 197 -16.60 -1.92 -16.72
C ALA A 197 -16.43 -3.20 -15.89
N GLU A 198 -15.26 -3.81 -15.99
CA GLU A 198 -14.87 -5.07 -15.37
C GLU A 198 -13.56 -4.90 -14.57
N GLY A 199 -13.60 -4.02 -13.57
CA GLY A 199 -12.47 -3.73 -12.71
C GLY A 199 -11.92 -4.97 -12.01
N PHE A 200 -10.65 -5.27 -12.25
CA PHE A 200 -9.96 -6.44 -11.70
C PHE A 200 -8.57 -6.02 -11.22
N VAL A 201 -8.28 -6.21 -9.93
CA VAL A 201 -6.98 -5.88 -9.36
C VAL A 201 -6.16 -7.14 -9.18
N LEU A 202 -4.87 -7.05 -9.46
CA LEU A 202 -3.97 -8.20 -9.37
C LEU A 202 -2.59 -7.79 -8.84
N VAL A 203 -1.94 -8.72 -8.15
CA VAL A 203 -0.52 -8.68 -7.86
C VAL A 203 0.13 -9.75 -8.70
N ALA A 204 0.96 -9.34 -9.65
CA ALA A 204 1.70 -10.25 -10.51
C ALA A 204 3.19 -10.00 -10.40
N GLY A 205 3.92 -11.11 -10.42
CA GLY A 205 5.35 -11.17 -10.56
C GLY A 205 5.73 -11.57 -11.98
N SER A 206 6.71 -10.88 -12.54
CA SER A 206 7.36 -11.25 -13.80
C SER A 206 8.83 -11.51 -13.51
N GLN A 207 9.33 -12.67 -13.94
CA GLN A 207 10.74 -13.01 -13.92
C GLN A 207 11.31 -12.91 -15.32
N VAL A 208 12.43 -12.20 -15.40
CA VAL A 208 13.21 -12.00 -16.62
C VAL A 208 14.65 -12.31 -16.26
N SER A 209 15.23 -13.37 -16.85
CA SER A 209 16.52 -13.90 -16.40
C SER A 209 16.48 -14.25 -14.89
N SER A 210 17.40 -13.70 -14.09
CA SER A 210 17.43 -13.87 -12.64
C SER A 210 16.72 -12.74 -11.89
N THR A 211 16.36 -11.65 -12.57
CA THR A 211 15.61 -10.54 -11.97
C THR A 211 14.12 -10.86 -11.95
N PHE A 212 13.55 -10.76 -10.75
CA PHE A 212 12.10 -10.83 -10.54
C PHE A 212 11.59 -9.44 -10.14
N ARG A 213 10.44 -9.05 -10.69
CA ARG A 213 9.74 -7.80 -10.37
C ARG A 213 8.28 -8.10 -10.09
N ARG A 214 7.77 -7.53 -8.99
CA ARG A 214 6.38 -7.69 -8.56
C ARG A 214 5.65 -6.36 -8.63
N CYS A 215 4.49 -6.34 -9.27
CA CYS A 215 3.68 -5.15 -9.44
C CYS A 215 2.25 -5.39 -8.98
N LEU A 216 1.65 -4.35 -8.40
CA LEU A 216 0.21 -4.22 -8.37
C LEU A 216 -0.25 -3.66 -9.72
N LEU A 217 -1.16 -4.37 -10.37
CA LEU A 217 -1.73 -4.05 -11.66
C LEU A 217 -3.25 -3.91 -11.52
N LEU A 218 -3.83 -3.07 -12.38
CA LEU A 218 -5.27 -2.92 -12.51
C LEU A 218 -5.65 -3.31 -13.94
N ALA A 219 -6.74 -4.03 -14.10
CA ALA A 219 -7.26 -4.46 -15.38
C ALA A 219 -8.74 -4.07 -15.53
N ASP A 220 -9.17 -3.94 -16.78
CA ASP A 220 -10.55 -3.81 -17.20
C ASP A 220 -10.82 -4.91 -18.23
N GLY A 221 -11.50 -5.98 -17.79
CA GLY A 221 -11.66 -7.20 -18.58
C GLY A 221 -10.33 -7.93 -18.78
N ASP A 222 -9.83 -7.95 -20.01
CA ASP A 222 -8.60 -8.61 -20.46
C ASP A 222 -7.42 -7.65 -20.67
N LYS A 223 -7.61 -6.35 -20.40
CA LYS A 223 -6.60 -5.31 -20.64
C LYS A 223 -6.10 -4.70 -19.35
N LEU A 224 -4.81 -4.40 -19.31
CA LEU A 224 -4.20 -3.65 -18.22
C LEU A 224 -4.48 -2.14 -18.35
N VAL A 225 -4.87 -1.54 -17.24
CA VAL A 225 -5.18 -0.13 -17.07
C VAL A 225 -3.95 0.56 -16.48
N ALA A 226 -3.08 1.05 -17.36
CA ALA A 226 -1.79 1.70 -17.07
C ALA A 226 -0.69 0.77 -16.54
N ASP A 227 0.47 1.38 -16.24
CA ASP A 227 1.66 0.69 -15.78
C ASP A 227 1.49 0.14 -14.36
N GLY A 228 2.21 -0.94 -14.08
CA GLY A 228 2.22 -1.57 -12.77
C GLY A 228 2.91 -0.72 -11.71
N VAL A 229 2.33 -0.67 -10.52
CA VAL A 229 2.96 -0.07 -9.35
C VAL A 229 3.83 -1.13 -8.69
N GLU A 230 5.14 -0.94 -8.75
CA GLU A 230 6.10 -1.87 -8.18
C GLU A 230 5.93 -2.01 -6.66
N MET A 231 5.85 -3.26 -6.18
CA MET A 231 5.75 -3.63 -4.77
C MET A 231 7.12 -4.14 -4.29
N GLN A 232 8.05 -3.21 -4.13
CA GLN A 232 9.44 -3.49 -3.71
C GLN A 232 9.47 -4.14 -2.32
N HIS A 233 9.83 -5.43 -2.26
CA HIS A 233 10.20 -6.06 -1.00
C HIS A 233 11.39 -6.99 -1.22
N ALA A 234 12.37 -6.93 -0.31
CA ALA A 234 13.60 -7.72 -0.40
C ALA A 234 13.36 -9.23 -0.23
N LEU A 235 12.22 -9.60 0.36
CA LEU A 235 11.85 -10.97 0.68
C LEU A 235 10.52 -11.26 -0.03
N MET A 236 10.66 -11.81 -1.24
CA MET A 236 9.63 -11.86 -2.27
C MET A 236 8.71 -13.09 -2.16
N ALA A 237 8.98 -13.99 -1.22
CA ALA A 237 8.31 -15.29 -1.11
C ALA A 237 6.90 -15.26 -0.48
N GLU A 238 6.48 -14.15 0.14
CA GLU A 238 5.35 -14.17 1.09
C GLU A 238 4.10 -13.40 0.66
N THR A 239 3.87 -13.19 -0.64
CA THR A 239 2.56 -12.69 -1.11
C THR A 239 1.38 -13.55 -0.61
N GLY A 240 1.59 -14.84 -0.37
CA GLY A 240 0.58 -15.73 0.22
C GLY A 240 0.10 -15.32 1.63
N LEU A 241 0.90 -14.53 2.36
CA LEU A 241 0.55 -14.00 3.68
C LEU A 241 -0.16 -12.65 3.60
N LEU A 242 -0.05 -11.93 2.48
CA LEU A 242 -0.76 -10.67 2.29
C LEU A 242 -2.27 -10.93 2.24
N ARG A 243 -2.99 -10.13 3.00
CA ARG A 243 -4.45 -10.02 2.97
C ARG A 243 -4.82 -8.68 2.37
N PHE A 244 -5.89 -8.67 1.59
CA PHE A 244 -6.32 -7.50 0.83
C PHE A 244 -7.70 -7.05 1.25
N VAL A 245 -7.84 -5.74 1.41
CA VAL A 245 -9.09 -5.07 1.76
C VAL A 245 -9.26 -3.87 0.85
N ALA A 246 -10.47 -3.68 0.33
CA ALA A 246 -10.87 -2.44 -0.30
C ALA A 246 -11.72 -1.61 0.65
N TYR A 247 -11.30 -0.36 0.86
CA TYR A 247 -12.06 0.65 1.57
C TYR A 247 -12.41 1.79 0.61
N ASP A 248 -13.69 1.95 0.28
CA ASP A 248 -14.17 3.06 -0.53
C ASP A 248 -14.82 4.11 0.38
N PRO A 249 -14.14 5.24 0.69
CA PRO A 249 -14.64 6.21 1.67
C PRO A 249 -15.95 6.87 1.23
N GLY A 250 -16.20 6.98 -0.08
CA GLY A 250 -17.37 7.67 -0.63
C GLY A 250 -18.48 6.73 -1.10
N GLY A 251 -18.20 5.44 -1.26
CA GLY A 251 -19.11 4.46 -1.86
C GLY A 251 -19.37 4.69 -3.35
N GLN A 252 -18.50 5.43 -4.02
CA GLN A 252 -18.62 5.89 -5.41
C GLN A 252 -17.70 5.16 -6.39
N GLY A 253 -17.08 4.05 -5.98
CA GLY A 253 -16.13 3.31 -6.79
C GLY A 253 -14.73 3.92 -6.81
N ASN A 254 -14.32 4.63 -5.75
CA ASN A 254 -12.97 5.18 -5.64
C ASN A 254 -12.19 4.52 -4.49
N PRO A 255 -12.03 3.18 -4.49
CA PRO A 255 -11.48 2.47 -3.36
C PRO A 255 -10.00 2.80 -3.12
N LEU A 256 -9.64 2.73 -1.84
CA LEU A 256 -8.29 2.49 -1.37
C LEU A 256 -8.14 0.98 -1.21
N LEU A 257 -7.20 0.39 -1.94
CA LEU A 257 -6.78 -0.98 -1.72
C LEU A 257 -5.68 -0.99 -0.67
N LEU A 258 -5.88 -1.79 0.36
CA LEU A 258 -4.93 -1.99 1.45
C LEU A 258 -4.46 -3.44 1.42
N ALA A 259 -3.16 -3.65 1.36
CA ALA A 259 -2.56 -4.96 1.54
C ALA A 259 -1.79 -4.98 2.87
N TYR A 260 -1.95 -6.05 3.65
CA TYR A 260 -1.31 -6.15 4.96
C TYR A 260 -1.00 -7.59 5.33
N THR A 261 0.02 -7.78 6.17
CA THR A 261 0.26 -9.08 6.83
C THR A 261 -0.50 -9.11 8.16
N PRO A 262 -1.28 -10.18 8.45
CA PRO A 262 -2.00 -10.29 9.73
C PRO A 262 -1.08 -10.69 10.90
N GLN A 263 0.08 -11.25 10.60
CA GLN A 263 1.13 -11.62 11.54
C GLN A 263 2.45 -11.11 10.98
N ALA A 264 3.40 -10.77 11.87
CA ALA A 264 4.70 -10.30 11.45
C ALA A 264 5.47 -11.45 10.79
N PRO A 265 5.81 -11.36 9.49
CA PRO A 265 6.79 -12.28 8.92
C PRO A 265 8.16 -12.06 9.56
N LEU A 266 9.14 -12.91 9.25
CA LEU A 266 10.48 -12.88 9.85
C LEU A 266 11.20 -11.52 9.74
N TRP A 267 10.73 -10.63 8.86
CA TRP A 267 11.25 -9.29 8.58
C TRP A 267 10.27 -8.15 8.91
N GLY A 268 9.09 -8.46 9.47
CA GLY A 268 8.17 -7.48 10.01
C GLY A 268 6.92 -7.18 9.21
N ASP A 269 5.93 -6.57 9.88
CA ASP A 269 4.61 -6.40 9.28
C ASP A 269 4.63 -5.47 8.06
N GLU A 270 4.13 -5.96 6.93
CA GLU A 270 3.99 -5.17 5.70
C GLU A 270 2.62 -4.50 5.64
N ARG A 271 2.61 -3.23 5.21
CA ARG A 271 1.42 -2.43 4.96
C ARG A 271 1.58 -1.65 3.67
N TRP A 272 0.70 -1.91 2.72
CA TRP A 272 0.64 -1.23 1.44
C TRP A 272 -0.71 -0.56 1.25
N GLY A 273 -0.71 0.61 0.61
CA GLY A 273 -1.91 1.36 0.30
C GLY A 273 -1.87 1.93 -1.11
N PHE A 274 -2.88 1.60 -1.89
CA PHE A 274 -3.04 2.03 -3.28
C PHE A 274 -4.37 2.72 -3.47
N ALA A 275 -4.37 3.90 -4.10
CA ALA A 275 -5.59 4.54 -4.58
C ALA A 275 -5.87 3.99 -5.98
N LEU A 276 -7.03 3.34 -6.17
CA LEU A 276 -7.38 2.75 -7.47
C LEU A 276 -8.34 3.67 -8.22
N ARG A 277 -7.98 4.01 -9.46
CA ARG A 277 -8.79 4.88 -10.35
C ARG A 277 -8.85 4.25 -11.74
N GLY A 278 -9.78 4.71 -12.58
CA GLY A 278 -9.85 4.28 -13.98
C GLY A 278 -8.62 4.61 -14.81
N THR A 279 -7.70 5.44 -14.31
CA THR A 279 -6.40 5.73 -14.94
C THR A 279 -5.26 4.84 -14.43
N GLY A 280 -5.55 3.90 -13.53
CA GLY A 280 -4.56 2.98 -12.95
C GLY A 280 -4.39 3.13 -11.44
N PRO A 281 -3.58 2.24 -10.83
CA PRO A 281 -3.28 2.27 -9.41
C PRO A 281 -2.24 3.34 -9.07
N ARG A 282 -2.33 3.88 -7.87
CA ARG A 282 -1.32 4.81 -7.34
C ARG A 282 -0.94 4.49 -5.90
N LEU A 283 0.35 4.28 -5.67
CA LEU A 283 0.90 4.07 -4.33
C LEU A 283 0.76 5.32 -3.46
N PHE A 284 0.21 5.18 -2.25
CA PHE A 284 0.24 6.23 -1.23
C PHE A 284 0.85 5.78 0.10
N LEU A 285 0.99 4.47 0.31
CA LEU A 285 1.63 3.89 1.48
C LEU A 285 2.42 2.64 1.08
N ALA A 286 3.68 2.60 1.48
CA ALA A 286 4.52 1.41 1.46
C ALA A 286 5.35 1.42 2.74
N ASP A 287 5.00 0.60 3.71
CA ASP A 287 5.70 0.51 4.98
C ASP A 287 5.91 -0.96 5.35
N ALA A 288 7.12 -1.26 5.81
CA ALA A 288 7.43 -2.51 6.51
C ALA A 288 8.06 -2.14 7.84
N MET A 289 7.62 -2.77 8.92
CA MET A 289 8.16 -2.52 10.26
C MET A 289 8.95 -3.72 10.75
N ASP A 290 10.28 -3.69 10.60
CA ASP A 290 11.16 -4.76 11.07
C ASP A 290 11.21 -4.83 12.60
N PRO A 291 10.76 -5.93 13.24
CA PRO A 291 10.75 -6.09 14.68
C PRO A 291 12.15 -6.28 15.26
N ARG A 292 13.15 -6.72 14.49
CA ARG A 292 14.53 -6.95 15.00
C ARG A 292 15.23 -5.65 15.39
N CYS A 293 14.82 -4.54 14.82
CA CYS A 293 15.27 -3.22 15.26
C CYS A 293 14.64 -2.75 16.59
N ARG A 294 13.68 -3.52 17.14
CA ARG A 294 13.01 -3.26 18.42
C ARG A 294 13.58 -4.12 19.56
N GLU A 295 13.97 -5.36 19.29
CA GLU A 295 14.45 -6.31 20.32
C GLU A 295 15.86 -6.01 20.87
N GLY A 296 16.54 -5.00 20.32
CA GLY A 296 17.84 -4.54 20.83
C GLY A 296 17.77 -3.53 21.98
N PHE A 297 16.59 -3.24 22.55
CA PHE A 297 16.38 -2.23 23.60
C PHE A 297 15.39 -2.67 24.68
#